data_AF-A0A7L8UHE2-F1
#
_entry.id   AF-A0A7L8UHE2-F1
#
_cell.length_a   1.000
_cell.length_b   1.000
_cell.length_c   1.000
_cell.angle_alpha   90.00
_cell.angle_beta   90.00
_cell.angle_gamma   90.00
#
_symmetry.space_group_name_H-M   'P 1'
#
loop_
_entity.id
_entity.type
_entity.pdbx_description
1 polymer ?
#
loop_
_entity_poly.entity_id
_entity_poly.type
_entity_poly.pdbx_seq_one_letter_code
_entity_poly.pdbx_strand_id
1 'polypeptide(L)'
;MKKVNLFLVLVLLLSIFVSAQTVKPEYQKCIKSFIDTLKSDKKEVIAEMVAYPLKREYPIPDVVDKSDFIKRYDEIFDTTLKNEITKSNPAKDWSDMGWRGIMLNQGNVWMDFDGRLTSVNYQSKAEIDLKKKLIEAQKKELDSSIAFFQKPICILETDKFKIRIDNLGNKNYRYVSWSIDKAMSEKPDLIIYRGNFVVEGSGGNHQYEFKKENYTYECAFIVAGEKNPPAAKLTIYQGDKVILSQNAKIIAK
;
A
#
# COMPACT_ATOMS: atom_id res chain seq x y z
N MET A 1 -1.72 48.19 2.49
CA MET A 1 -1.57 46.82 3.03
C MET A 1 -1.98 45.79 1.98
N LYS A 2 -1.11 45.48 1.00
CA LYS A 2 -1.38 44.52 -0.10
C LYS A 2 -0.12 43.79 -0.60
N LYS A 3 0.90 43.60 0.25
CA LYS A 3 2.17 42.96 -0.14
C LYS A 3 2.54 41.69 0.63
N VAL A 4 1.73 41.26 1.61
CA VAL A 4 2.06 40.10 2.46
C VAL A 4 1.47 38.78 1.93
N ASN A 5 0.46 38.83 1.05
CA ASN A 5 -0.20 37.61 0.54
C ASN A 5 0.44 36.98 -0.71
N LEU A 6 1.49 37.58 -1.30
CA LEU A 6 2.16 36.99 -2.47
C LEU A 6 3.28 36.00 -2.07
N PHE A 7 3.84 36.14 -0.86
CA PHE A 7 4.95 35.29 -0.41
C PHE A 7 4.48 33.91 0.09
N LEU A 8 3.27 33.82 0.67
CA LEU A 8 2.70 32.55 1.12
C LEU A 8 2.26 31.61 -0.03
N VAL A 9 1.89 32.18 -1.19
CA VAL A 9 1.55 31.39 -2.39
C VAL A 9 2.80 30.82 -3.05
N LEU A 10 3.95 31.50 -2.92
CA LEU A 10 5.23 31.05 -3.51
C LEU A 10 5.89 29.91 -2.74
N VAL A 11 5.69 29.82 -1.43
CA VAL A 11 6.24 28.75 -0.58
C VAL A 11 5.47 27.42 -0.73
N LEU A 12 4.16 27.47 -1.02
CA LEU A 12 3.35 26.27 -1.28
C LEU A 12 3.66 25.58 -2.63
N LEU A 13 4.28 26.29 -3.58
CA LEU A 13 4.69 25.74 -4.87
C LEU A 13 6.03 25.00 -4.84
N LEU A 14 6.84 25.15 -3.78
CA LEU A 14 8.18 24.53 -3.69
C LEU A 14 8.16 23.14 -3.05
N SER A 15 7.10 22.77 -2.33
CA SER A 15 7.00 21.47 -1.63
C SER A 15 6.53 20.30 -2.50
N ILE A 16 6.28 20.52 -3.81
CA ILE A 16 5.74 19.47 -4.71
C ILE A 16 6.79 18.89 -5.66
N PHE A 17 8.02 19.41 -5.66
CA PHE A 17 9.09 18.86 -6.50
C PHE A 17 9.94 17.88 -5.70
N VAL A 18 9.48 16.62 -5.61
CA VAL A 18 10.45 15.52 -5.50
C VAL A 18 11.15 15.46 -6.85
N SER A 19 12.24 16.21 -6.99
CA SER A 19 13.03 16.19 -8.21
C SER A 19 13.73 14.83 -8.29
N ALA A 20 13.28 14.00 -9.23
CA ALA A 20 14.04 12.85 -9.68
C ALA A 20 15.45 13.32 -10.03
N GLN A 21 16.45 12.81 -9.33
CA GLN A 21 17.85 13.10 -9.63
C GLN A 21 18.40 12.02 -10.53
N THR A 22 19.36 12.40 -11.37
CA THR A 22 20.14 11.42 -12.12
C THR A 22 20.85 10.51 -11.12
N VAL A 23 20.72 9.20 -11.32
CA VAL A 23 21.36 8.21 -10.46
C VAL A 23 22.87 8.37 -10.54
N LYS A 24 23.52 8.50 -9.37
CA LYS A 24 24.98 8.64 -9.29
C LYS A 24 25.71 7.39 -9.81
N PRO A 25 26.90 7.53 -10.41
CA PRO A 25 27.63 6.41 -11.01
C PRO A 25 27.84 5.20 -10.09
N GLU A 26 28.05 5.42 -8.79
CA GLU A 26 28.21 4.36 -7.78
C GLU A 26 26.97 3.47 -7.68
N TYR A 27 25.77 4.05 -7.74
CA TYR A 27 24.50 3.34 -7.66
C TYR A 27 24.09 2.73 -9.00
N GLN A 28 24.57 3.27 -10.12
CA GLN A 28 24.37 2.61 -11.43
C GLN A 28 25.03 1.22 -11.48
N LYS A 29 26.07 0.95 -10.67
CA LYS A 29 26.72 -0.35 -10.61
C LYS A 29 25.79 -1.45 -10.06
N CYS A 30 25.05 -1.18 -8.99
CA CYS A 30 24.12 -2.17 -8.43
C CYS A 30 22.92 -2.40 -9.36
N ILE A 31 22.44 -1.36 -10.04
CA ILE A 31 21.40 -1.47 -11.08
C ILE A 31 21.86 -2.37 -12.23
N LYS A 32 23.08 -2.16 -12.75
CA LYS A 32 23.67 -3.02 -13.79
C LYS A 32 23.76 -4.48 -13.34
N SER A 33 24.23 -4.70 -12.11
CA SER A 33 24.31 -6.05 -11.53
C SER A 33 22.93 -6.72 -11.45
N PHE A 34 21.90 -6.00 -11.04
CA PHE A 34 20.53 -6.50 -11.00
C PHE A 34 20.01 -6.86 -12.40
N ILE A 35 20.19 -5.95 -13.37
CA ILE A 35 19.81 -6.15 -14.77
C ILE A 35 20.50 -7.39 -15.36
N ASP A 36 21.81 -7.55 -15.18
CA ASP A 36 22.57 -8.65 -15.75
C ASP A 36 22.24 -10.00 -15.08
N THR A 37 21.92 -9.97 -13.78
CA THR A 37 21.42 -11.15 -13.05
C THR A 37 20.07 -11.60 -13.59
N LEU A 38 19.17 -10.65 -13.89
CA LEU A 38 17.86 -10.93 -14.47
C LEU A 38 17.96 -11.43 -15.93
N LYS A 39 18.88 -10.88 -16.74
CA LYS A 39 19.17 -11.39 -18.09
C LYS A 39 19.65 -12.83 -18.09
N SER A 40 20.39 -13.22 -17.06
CA SER A 40 20.92 -14.57 -16.88
C SER A 40 19.93 -15.53 -16.21
N ASP A 41 18.71 -15.07 -15.90
CA ASP A 41 17.64 -15.78 -15.19
C ASP A 41 18.09 -16.52 -13.91
N LYS A 42 19.05 -15.92 -13.19
CA LYS A 42 19.60 -16.48 -11.94
C LYS A 42 18.69 -16.15 -10.75
N LYS A 43 17.51 -16.76 -10.71
CA LYS A 43 16.47 -16.47 -9.70
C LYS A 43 16.95 -16.64 -8.25
N GLU A 44 17.85 -17.58 -7.98
CA GLU A 44 18.45 -17.77 -6.66
C GLU A 44 19.27 -16.55 -6.23
N VAL A 45 20.04 -15.97 -7.16
CA VAL A 45 20.83 -14.76 -6.90
C VAL A 45 19.92 -13.56 -6.73
N ILE A 46 18.83 -13.46 -7.51
CA ILE A 46 17.85 -12.38 -7.34
C ILE A 46 17.18 -12.48 -5.97
N ALA A 47 16.86 -13.69 -5.49
CA ALA A 47 16.28 -13.91 -4.17
C ALA A 47 17.20 -13.38 -3.04
N GLU A 48 18.53 -13.50 -3.20
CA GLU A 48 19.50 -12.91 -2.28
C GLU A 48 19.47 -11.37 -2.26
N MET A 49 19.01 -10.74 -3.35
CA MET A 49 18.93 -9.29 -3.48
C MET A 49 17.60 -8.71 -2.95
N VAL A 50 16.64 -9.51 -2.48
CA VAL A 50 15.33 -9.00 -2.05
C VAL A 50 15.33 -8.58 -0.59
N ALA A 51 14.77 -7.40 -0.31
CA ALA A 51 14.41 -6.99 1.05
C ALA A 51 13.07 -7.64 1.44
N TYR A 52 13.12 -8.67 2.27
CA TYR A 52 11.93 -9.38 2.75
C TYR A 52 11.29 -8.72 3.98
N PRO A 53 9.95 -8.82 4.14
CA PRO A 53 9.00 -9.39 3.18
C PRO A 53 8.78 -8.46 1.96
N LEU A 54 8.73 -9.04 0.76
CA LEU A 54 8.39 -8.29 -0.45
C LEU A 54 6.87 -8.16 -0.56
N LYS A 55 6.37 -6.95 -0.33
CA LYS A 55 4.95 -6.66 -0.27
C LYS A 55 4.25 -6.90 -1.61
N ARG A 56 3.08 -7.54 -1.56
CA ARG A 56 2.18 -7.70 -2.73
C ARG A 56 0.87 -6.94 -2.48
N GLU A 57 0.09 -6.73 -3.54
CA GLU A 57 -1.19 -6.05 -3.36
C GLU A 57 -2.23 -7.00 -2.75
N TYR A 58 -2.77 -6.62 -1.60
CA TYR A 58 -3.83 -7.37 -0.94
C TYR A 58 -5.03 -7.62 -1.88
N PRO A 59 -5.60 -8.84 -1.92
CA PRO A 59 -5.33 -9.97 -1.00
C PRO A 59 -4.24 -10.97 -1.36
N ILE A 60 -3.34 -10.67 -2.32
CA ILE A 60 -2.21 -11.57 -2.60
C ILE A 60 -1.29 -11.61 -1.37
N PRO A 61 -0.89 -12.79 -0.86
CA PRO A 61 0.06 -12.88 0.24
C PRO A 61 1.40 -12.22 -0.10
N ASP A 62 2.01 -11.57 0.89
CA ASP A 62 3.39 -11.10 0.78
C ASP A 62 4.35 -12.26 0.53
N VAL A 63 5.46 -11.98 -0.14
CA VAL A 63 6.55 -12.94 -0.26
C VAL A 63 7.42 -12.81 0.98
N VAL A 64 7.40 -13.82 1.85
CA VAL A 64 7.97 -13.69 3.20
C VAL A 64 9.47 -14.00 3.28
N ASP A 65 9.99 -14.80 2.36
CA ASP A 65 11.40 -15.21 2.34
C ASP A 65 11.88 -15.62 0.93
N LYS A 66 13.14 -16.07 0.86
CA LYS A 66 13.80 -16.52 -0.36
C LYS A 66 13.15 -17.74 -1.00
N SER A 67 12.71 -18.72 -0.20
CA SER A 67 12.10 -19.94 -0.72
C SER A 67 10.76 -19.63 -1.38
N ASP A 68 9.95 -18.79 -0.73
CA ASP A 68 8.69 -18.30 -1.28
C ASP A 68 8.91 -17.48 -2.56
N PHE A 69 9.91 -16.59 -2.56
CA PHE A 69 10.26 -15.82 -3.74
C PHE A 69 10.63 -16.69 -4.94
N ILE A 70 11.47 -17.71 -4.75
CA ILE A 70 11.89 -18.59 -5.84
C ILE A 70 10.68 -19.35 -6.42
N LYS A 71 9.73 -19.75 -5.57
CA LYS A 71 8.48 -20.42 -6.02
C LYS A 71 7.60 -19.48 -6.83
N ARG A 72 7.54 -18.21 -6.46
CA ARG A 72 6.68 -17.18 -7.06
C ARG A 72 7.40 -16.29 -8.06
N TYR A 73 8.65 -16.62 -8.41
CA TYR A 73 9.50 -15.77 -9.24
C TYR A 73 8.86 -15.48 -10.59
N ASP A 74 8.33 -16.49 -11.28
CA ASP A 74 7.69 -16.32 -12.59
C ASP A 74 6.29 -15.70 -12.48
N GLU A 75 5.66 -15.72 -11.30
CA GLU A 75 4.44 -14.95 -11.04
C GLU A 75 4.74 -13.46 -10.94
N ILE A 76 5.90 -13.08 -10.38
CA ILE A 76 6.27 -11.68 -10.12
C ILE A 76 7.00 -11.07 -11.32
N PHE A 77 7.96 -11.81 -11.88
CA PHE A 77 8.79 -11.41 -13.02
C PHE A 77 8.33 -12.10 -14.29
N ASP A 78 7.18 -11.69 -14.81
CA ASP A 78 6.75 -12.14 -16.13
C ASP A 78 7.62 -11.55 -17.25
N THR A 79 7.41 -12.03 -18.48
CA THR A 79 8.16 -11.57 -19.65
C THR A 79 8.08 -10.06 -19.85
N THR A 80 6.97 -9.41 -19.48
CA THR A 80 6.79 -7.97 -19.63
C THR A 80 7.72 -7.22 -18.69
N LEU A 81 7.67 -7.55 -17.39
CA LEU A 81 8.53 -6.91 -16.40
C LEU A 81 10.01 -7.22 -16.63
N LYS A 82 10.34 -8.48 -16.96
CA LYS A 82 11.72 -8.87 -17.32
C LYS A 82 12.24 -8.02 -18.48
N ASN A 83 11.43 -7.80 -19.52
CA ASN A 83 11.83 -6.95 -20.64
C ASN A 83 12.00 -5.48 -20.26
N GLU A 84 11.10 -4.94 -19.43
CA GLU A 84 11.20 -3.55 -18.95
C GLU A 84 12.53 -3.33 -18.22
N ILE A 85 12.87 -4.21 -17.28
CA ILE A 85 14.10 -4.11 -16.50
C ILE A 85 15.33 -4.35 -17.38
N THR A 86 15.36 -5.44 -18.15
CA THR A 86 16.58 -5.85 -18.88
C THR A 86 16.96 -4.93 -20.04
N LYS A 87 15.99 -4.18 -20.57
CA LYS A 87 16.21 -3.17 -21.63
C LYS A 87 16.41 -1.75 -21.07
N SER A 88 16.21 -1.55 -19.76
CA SER A 88 16.37 -0.24 -19.14
C SER A 88 17.83 0.24 -19.15
N ASN A 89 18.00 1.55 -19.25
CA ASN A 89 19.27 2.24 -19.13
C ASN A 89 19.46 2.72 -17.68
N PRO A 90 20.49 2.23 -16.95
CA PRO A 90 20.76 2.59 -15.56
C PRO A 90 20.88 4.10 -15.26
N ALA A 91 21.25 4.91 -16.25
CA ALA A 91 21.44 6.35 -16.06
C ALA A 91 20.22 7.20 -16.45
N LYS A 92 19.28 6.65 -17.23
CA LYS A 92 18.15 7.41 -17.81
C LYS A 92 16.79 6.95 -17.32
N ASP A 93 16.61 5.65 -17.20
CA ASP A 93 15.30 5.05 -16.88
C ASP A 93 15.15 4.82 -15.37
N TRP A 94 16.24 4.97 -14.63
CA TRP A 94 16.26 4.91 -13.18
C TRP A 94 16.47 6.30 -12.61
N SER A 95 15.76 6.61 -11.53
CA SER A 95 15.79 7.90 -10.84
C SER A 95 16.15 7.72 -9.37
N ASP A 96 17.03 8.58 -8.86
CA ASP A 96 17.29 8.70 -7.43
C ASP A 96 16.19 9.57 -6.81
N MET A 97 15.44 8.96 -5.87
CA MET A 97 14.30 9.57 -5.17
C MET A 97 14.66 9.92 -3.71
N GLY A 98 15.95 10.09 -3.42
CA GLY A 98 16.48 10.39 -2.08
C GLY A 98 16.25 9.23 -1.12
N TRP A 99 15.78 9.52 0.09
CA TRP A 99 15.53 8.51 1.13
C TRP A 99 14.56 7.39 0.73
N ARG A 100 13.79 7.56 -0.36
CA ARG A 100 12.90 6.52 -0.91
C ARG A 100 13.63 5.43 -1.70
N GLY A 101 14.85 5.70 -2.15
CA GLY A 101 15.66 4.78 -2.96
C GLY A 101 15.66 5.12 -4.45
N ILE A 102 15.98 4.10 -5.25
CA ILE A 102 16.19 4.17 -6.70
C ILE A 102 14.97 3.56 -7.39
N MET A 103 14.34 4.33 -8.26
CA MET A 103 13.06 4.00 -8.90
C MET A 103 13.25 3.74 -10.40
N LEU A 104 12.76 2.62 -10.92
CA LEU A 104 12.65 2.38 -12.36
C LEU A 104 11.35 2.99 -12.92
N ASN A 105 11.45 3.77 -13.99
CA ASN A 105 10.35 4.38 -14.72
C ASN A 105 9.35 5.09 -13.79
N GLN A 106 8.06 4.72 -13.83
CA GLN A 106 6.99 5.27 -12.99
C GLN A 106 6.85 4.53 -11.64
N GLY A 107 7.90 3.84 -11.21
CA GLY A 107 7.94 3.12 -9.95
C GLY A 107 7.49 1.68 -10.02
N ASN A 108 7.65 1.02 -11.18
CA ASN A 108 7.36 -0.41 -11.32
C ASN A 108 8.30 -1.27 -10.46
N VAL A 109 9.54 -0.81 -10.28
CA VAL A 109 10.57 -1.47 -9.46
C VAL A 109 11.27 -0.42 -8.61
N TRP A 110 11.54 -0.77 -7.35
CA TRP A 110 12.32 0.05 -6.43
C TRP A 110 13.47 -0.75 -5.84
N MET A 111 14.62 -0.09 -5.73
CA MET A 111 15.79 -0.62 -5.06
C MET A 111 16.28 0.37 -4.01
N ASP A 112 16.94 -0.11 -2.95
CA ASP A 112 17.73 0.76 -2.10
C ASP A 112 19.14 1.00 -2.67
N PHE A 113 19.90 1.88 -2.01
CA PHE A 113 21.26 2.24 -2.42
C PHE A 113 22.29 1.13 -2.21
N ASP A 114 21.95 0.10 -1.42
CA ASP A 114 22.76 -1.11 -1.25
C ASP A 114 22.51 -2.13 -2.38
N GLY A 115 21.56 -1.85 -3.28
CA GLY A 115 21.21 -2.69 -4.41
C GLY A 115 20.18 -3.77 -4.09
N ARG A 116 19.46 -3.66 -2.97
CA ARG A 116 18.38 -4.60 -2.64
C ARG A 116 17.07 -4.18 -3.32
N LEU A 117 16.34 -5.13 -3.86
CA LEU A 117 14.99 -4.95 -4.37
C LEU A 117 14.02 -4.74 -3.19
N THR A 118 13.44 -3.55 -3.10
CA THR A 118 12.55 -3.17 -1.99
C THR A 118 11.08 -3.19 -2.37
N SER A 119 10.74 -3.02 -3.65
CA SER A 119 9.35 -3.12 -4.12
C SER A 119 9.27 -3.50 -5.60
N VAL A 120 8.21 -4.24 -5.94
CA VAL A 120 7.77 -4.47 -7.32
C VAL A 120 6.31 -4.05 -7.39
N ASN A 121 6.03 -2.84 -7.85
CA ASN A 121 4.66 -2.33 -7.94
C ASN A 121 3.94 -2.79 -9.21
N TYR A 122 4.70 -3.26 -10.19
CA TYR A 122 4.15 -3.97 -11.34
C TYR A 122 3.34 -5.19 -10.87
N GLN A 123 2.21 -5.43 -11.55
CA GLN A 123 1.38 -6.62 -11.36
C GLN A 123 1.31 -7.40 -12.65
N SER A 124 1.81 -8.63 -12.60
CA SER A 124 1.72 -9.54 -13.74
C SER A 124 0.28 -9.98 -13.97
N LYS A 125 0.03 -10.58 -15.14
CA LYS A 125 -1.24 -11.23 -15.42
C LYS A 125 -1.58 -12.31 -14.39
N ALA A 126 -0.59 -13.08 -13.95
CA ALA A 126 -0.76 -14.15 -12.97
C ALA A 126 -1.23 -13.59 -11.62
N GLU A 127 -0.65 -12.49 -11.17
CA GLU A 127 -1.04 -11.84 -9.93
C GLU A 127 -2.40 -11.16 -10.01
N ILE A 128 -2.73 -10.52 -11.14
CA ILE A 128 -4.06 -9.96 -11.38
C ILE A 128 -5.14 -11.05 -11.29
N ASP A 129 -4.89 -12.20 -11.91
CA ASP A 129 -5.81 -13.34 -11.88
C ASP A 129 -5.93 -13.95 -10.48
N LEU A 130 -4.80 -14.12 -9.78
CA LEU A 130 -4.77 -14.60 -8.40
C LEU A 130 -5.55 -13.67 -7.47
N LYS A 131 -5.32 -12.35 -7.58
CA LYS A 131 -6.04 -11.33 -6.82
C LYS A 131 -7.55 -11.44 -7.04
N LYS A 132 -7.99 -11.56 -8.30
CA LYS A 132 -9.41 -11.74 -8.62
C LYS A 132 -9.97 -13.01 -7.97
N LYS A 133 -9.26 -14.14 -8.08
CA LYS A 133 -9.66 -15.41 -7.45
C LYS A 133 -9.81 -15.27 -5.93
N LEU A 134 -8.85 -14.63 -5.27
CA LEU A 134 -8.87 -14.42 -3.82
C LEU A 134 -9.99 -13.48 -3.38
N ILE A 135 -10.27 -12.42 -4.15
CA ILE A 135 -11.42 -11.53 -3.90
C ILE A 135 -12.74 -12.30 -4.00
N GLU A 136 -12.91 -13.13 -5.03
CA GLU A 136 -14.13 -13.95 -5.17
C GLU A 136 -14.25 -15.02 -4.08
N ALA A 137 -13.13 -15.53 -3.56
CA ALA A 137 -13.14 -16.42 -2.40
C ALA A 137 -13.60 -15.66 -1.14
N GLN A 138 -13.04 -14.48 -0.86
CA GLN A 138 -13.44 -13.66 0.29
C GLN A 138 -14.93 -13.33 0.26
N LYS A 139 -15.51 -13.01 -0.89
CA LYS A 139 -16.96 -12.71 -1.00
C LYS A 139 -17.84 -13.85 -0.49
N LYS A 140 -17.41 -15.10 -0.61
CA LYS A 140 -18.16 -16.29 -0.14
C LYS A 140 -18.11 -16.47 1.38
N GLU A 141 -17.16 -15.82 2.04
CA GLU A 141 -16.96 -15.89 3.50
C GLU A 141 -17.64 -14.73 4.25
N LEU A 142 -18.31 -13.83 3.53
CA LEU A 142 -19.00 -12.68 4.10
C LEU A 142 -20.52 -12.88 4.12
N ASP A 143 -21.17 -12.16 5.02
CA ASP A 143 -22.63 -11.99 4.96
C ASP A 143 -23.07 -11.44 3.60
N SER A 144 -24.19 -11.95 3.09
CA SER A 144 -24.67 -11.65 1.73
C SER A 144 -24.96 -10.17 1.52
N SER A 145 -25.28 -9.40 2.58
CA SER A 145 -25.53 -7.96 2.49
C SER A 145 -24.28 -7.14 2.18
N ILE A 146 -23.08 -7.73 2.27
CA ILE A 146 -21.81 -7.07 2.01
C ILE A 146 -20.89 -7.82 1.05
N ALA A 147 -21.31 -8.98 0.52
CA ALA A 147 -20.56 -9.82 -0.42
C ALA A 147 -20.37 -9.20 -1.83
N PHE A 148 -20.41 -7.88 -1.94
CA PHE A 148 -20.11 -7.10 -3.13
C PHE A 148 -19.09 -6.00 -2.80
N PHE A 149 -18.02 -5.95 -3.57
CA PHE A 149 -16.98 -4.92 -3.52
C PHE A 149 -16.03 -5.10 -4.72
N GLN A 150 -15.33 -4.03 -5.09
CA GLN A 150 -14.30 -4.07 -6.14
C GLN A 150 -12.96 -4.52 -5.56
N LYS A 151 -12.55 -3.93 -4.43
CA LYS A 151 -11.28 -4.23 -3.78
C LYS A 151 -11.44 -4.21 -2.26
N PRO A 152 -10.94 -5.22 -1.54
CA PRO A 152 -10.86 -5.16 -0.09
C PRO A 152 -9.69 -4.25 0.30
N ILE A 153 -9.89 -3.35 1.26
CA ILE A 153 -8.84 -2.44 1.71
C ILE A 153 -8.11 -3.01 2.91
N CYS A 154 -8.84 -3.41 3.95
CA CYS A 154 -8.23 -3.97 5.14
C CYS A 154 -9.25 -4.68 6.04
N ILE A 155 -8.73 -5.44 6.98
CA ILE A 155 -9.42 -5.91 8.18
C ILE A 155 -8.65 -5.40 9.40
N LEU A 156 -9.36 -4.70 10.29
CA LEU A 156 -8.84 -4.18 11.54
C LEU A 156 -9.54 -4.87 12.72
N GLU A 157 -8.80 -5.04 13.80
CA GLU A 157 -9.36 -5.49 15.08
C GLU A 157 -8.96 -4.52 16.20
N THR A 158 -9.96 -4.04 16.94
CA THR A 158 -9.79 -3.33 18.22
C THR A 158 -10.14 -4.26 19.37
N ASP A 159 -10.05 -3.79 20.62
CA ASP A 159 -10.52 -4.58 21.78
C ASP A 159 -12.03 -4.91 21.75
N LYS A 160 -12.81 -4.21 20.91
CA LYS A 160 -14.27 -4.34 20.85
C LYS A 160 -14.82 -4.72 19.49
N PHE A 161 -14.11 -4.41 18.41
CA PHE A 161 -14.66 -4.47 17.07
C PHE A 161 -13.74 -5.17 16.09
N LYS A 162 -14.35 -5.99 15.24
CA LYS A 162 -13.80 -6.39 13.95
C LYS A 162 -14.34 -5.42 12.91
N ILE A 163 -13.46 -4.85 12.08
CA ILE A 163 -13.80 -3.81 11.11
C ILE A 163 -13.24 -4.21 9.76
N ARG A 164 -14.08 -4.17 8.73
CA ARG A 164 -13.67 -4.36 7.34
C ARG A 164 -13.91 -3.08 6.56
N ILE A 165 -12.91 -2.68 5.78
CA ILE A 165 -13.03 -1.59 4.82
C ILE A 165 -12.93 -2.17 3.41
N ASP A 166 -13.89 -1.82 2.56
CA ASP A 166 -13.89 -2.19 1.15
C ASP A 166 -13.99 -0.94 0.27
N ASN A 167 -13.36 -0.97 -0.90
CA ASN A 167 -13.60 -0.05 -2.00
C ASN A 167 -14.67 -0.64 -2.92
N LEU A 168 -15.78 0.08 -3.06
CA LEU A 168 -16.90 -0.29 -3.92
C LEU A 168 -16.74 0.24 -5.36
N GLY A 169 -15.68 1.01 -5.64
CA GLY A 169 -15.42 1.70 -6.89
C GLY A 169 -15.75 3.19 -6.81
N ASN A 170 -15.27 3.97 -7.78
CA ASN A 170 -15.54 5.41 -7.90
C ASN A 170 -15.28 6.21 -6.61
N LYS A 171 -14.19 5.89 -5.89
CA LYS A 171 -13.81 6.50 -4.60
C LYS A 171 -14.89 6.36 -3.50
N ASN A 172 -15.73 5.34 -3.59
CA ASN A 172 -16.75 5.02 -2.58
C ASN A 172 -16.25 3.88 -1.67
N TYR A 173 -15.89 4.21 -0.44
CA TYR A 173 -15.47 3.21 0.55
C TYR A 173 -16.65 2.81 1.45
N ARG A 174 -16.64 1.55 1.91
CA ARG A 174 -17.60 1.01 2.87
C ARG A 174 -16.89 0.58 4.14
N TYR A 175 -17.41 1.03 5.28
CA TYR A 175 -17.09 0.55 6.61
C TYR A 175 -18.12 -0.51 7.00
N VAL A 176 -17.63 -1.64 7.50
CA VAL A 176 -18.46 -2.67 8.09
C VAL A 176 -17.84 -3.06 9.42
N SER A 177 -18.64 -3.18 10.47
CA SER A 177 -18.14 -3.69 11.75
C SER A 177 -19.05 -4.70 12.40
N TRP A 178 -18.41 -5.53 13.22
CA TRP A 178 -19.02 -6.48 14.12
C TRP A 178 -18.39 -6.34 15.50
N SER A 179 -19.11 -6.77 16.53
CA SER A 179 -18.53 -7.12 17.82
C SER A 179 -17.38 -8.12 17.61
N ILE A 180 -16.30 -8.01 18.39
CA ILE A 180 -15.04 -8.73 18.14
C ILE A 180 -15.20 -10.25 17.96
N ASP A 181 -16.12 -10.86 18.71
CA ASP A 181 -16.37 -12.31 18.70
C ASP A 181 -17.20 -12.80 17.51
N LYS A 182 -17.84 -11.90 16.75
CA LYS A 182 -18.67 -12.27 15.60
C LYS A 182 -17.83 -12.57 14.36
N ALA A 183 -18.26 -13.56 13.59
CA ALA A 183 -17.69 -13.88 12.29
C ALA A 183 -18.16 -12.89 11.21
N MET A 184 -17.33 -12.65 10.18
CA MET A 184 -17.72 -11.76 9.07
C MET A 184 -18.81 -12.35 8.16
N SER A 185 -19.07 -13.65 8.27
CA SER A 185 -20.19 -14.34 7.62
C SER A 185 -21.54 -14.05 8.29
N GLU A 186 -21.53 -13.55 9.52
CA GLU A 186 -22.75 -13.13 10.24
C GLU A 186 -23.17 -11.73 9.84
N LYS A 187 -24.45 -11.41 10.05
CA LYS A 187 -25.01 -10.09 9.79
C LYS A 187 -24.20 -9.00 10.51
N PRO A 188 -23.70 -7.98 9.78
CA PRO A 188 -22.96 -6.89 10.39
C PRO A 188 -23.77 -6.11 11.42
N ASP A 189 -23.09 -5.64 12.47
CA ASP A 189 -23.67 -4.75 13.47
C ASP A 189 -23.85 -3.33 12.90
N LEU A 190 -22.93 -2.91 12.03
CA LEU A 190 -22.97 -1.60 11.39
C LEU A 190 -22.39 -1.65 9.98
N ILE A 191 -23.08 -0.98 9.06
CA ILE A 191 -22.60 -0.73 7.70
C ILE A 191 -22.72 0.77 7.43
N ILE A 192 -21.65 1.39 6.94
CA ILE A 192 -21.62 2.80 6.52
C ILE A 192 -20.99 2.87 5.12
N TYR A 193 -21.69 3.53 4.21
CA TYR A 193 -21.26 3.72 2.81
C TYR A 193 -20.71 5.13 2.60
N ARG A 194 -20.12 5.38 1.42
CA ARG A 194 -19.65 6.70 0.99
C ARG A 194 -18.56 7.27 1.90
N GLY A 195 -17.69 6.39 2.38
CA GLY A 195 -16.49 6.80 3.08
C GLY A 195 -15.51 7.52 2.18
N ASN A 196 -14.71 8.39 2.78
CA ASN A 196 -13.66 9.16 2.11
C ASN A 196 -12.29 8.62 2.50
N PHE A 197 -11.34 8.72 1.58
CA PHE A 197 -9.92 8.45 1.84
C PHE A 197 -9.17 9.78 1.94
N VAL A 198 -8.45 9.98 3.04
CA VAL A 198 -7.72 11.21 3.35
C VAL A 198 -6.25 10.85 3.57
N VAL A 199 -5.35 11.52 2.84
CA VAL A 199 -3.90 11.34 2.97
C VAL A 199 -3.33 12.45 3.83
N GLU A 200 -2.45 12.09 4.76
CA GLU A 200 -1.79 13.03 5.67
C GLU A 200 -0.31 13.20 5.31
N GLY A 201 0.00 14.32 4.66
CA GLY A 201 1.38 14.65 4.27
C GLY A 201 1.99 13.62 3.32
N SER A 202 3.32 13.45 3.38
CA SER A 202 4.07 12.57 2.47
C SER A 202 4.69 11.34 3.14
N GLY A 203 4.46 11.17 4.45
CA GLY A 203 5.00 10.06 5.25
C GLY A 203 4.19 8.76 5.16
N GLY A 204 3.11 8.74 4.38
CA GLY A 204 2.26 7.56 4.18
C GLY A 204 1.14 7.39 5.20
N ASN A 205 1.03 8.28 6.19
CA ASN A 205 -0.13 8.35 7.07
C ASN A 205 -1.38 8.68 6.25
N HIS A 206 -2.48 8.02 6.58
CA HIS A 206 -3.75 8.22 5.90
C HIS A 206 -4.88 7.70 6.77
N GLN A 207 -6.11 8.07 6.43
CA GLN A 207 -7.30 7.61 7.11
C GLN A 207 -8.47 7.39 6.17
N TYR A 208 -9.40 6.55 6.63
CA TYR A 208 -10.72 6.42 6.03
C TYR A 208 -11.78 6.98 6.99
N GLU A 209 -12.59 7.89 6.48
CA GLU A 209 -13.64 8.57 7.26
C GLU A 209 -15.02 8.17 6.77
N PHE A 210 -15.91 7.81 7.69
CA PHE A 210 -17.28 7.40 7.41
C PHE A 210 -18.25 8.19 8.29
N LYS A 211 -19.33 8.70 7.70
CA LYS A 211 -20.32 9.51 8.42
C LYS A 211 -21.68 8.81 8.45
N LYS A 212 -22.28 8.75 9.64
CA LYS A 212 -23.66 8.27 9.82
C LYS A 212 -24.34 9.17 10.85
N GLU A 213 -25.34 9.92 10.40
CA GLU A 213 -26.04 10.92 11.21
C GLU A 213 -25.03 11.93 11.81
N ASN A 214 -25.03 12.13 13.14
CA ASN A 214 -24.08 13.01 13.84
C ASN A 214 -22.76 12.31 14.23
N TYR A 215 -22.53 11.07 13.79
CA TYR A 215 -21.31 10.33 14.10
C TYR A 215 -20.32 10.31 12.93
N THR A 216 -19.04 10.46 13.26
CA THR A 216 -17.92 10.23 12.33
C THR A 216 -17.05 9.09 12.84
N TYR A 217 -16.75 8.13 11.97
CA TYR A 217 -15.90 6.97 12.23
C TYR A 217 -14.64 7.14 11.42
N GLU A 218 -13.51 7.25 12.09
CA GLU A 218 -12.19 7.47 11.49
C GLU A 218 -11.31 6.25 11.76
N CYS A 219 -10.88 5.59 10.68
CA CYS A 219 -9.89 4.52 10.72
C CYS A 219 -8.56 5.06 10.20
N ALA A 220 -7.67 5.48 11.11
CA ALA A 220 -6.37 6.04 10.80
C ALA A 220 -5.28 4.96 10.74
N PHE A 221 -4.34 5.11 9.81
CA PHE A 221 -3.17 4.25 9.59
C PHE A 221 -1.91 5.06 9.81
N ILE A 222 -1.09 4.63 10.77
CA ILE A 222 0.09 5.37 11.20
C ILE A 222 1.32 4.64 10.66
N VAL A 223 2.00 5.27 9.71
CA VAL A 223 3.20 4.76 9.03
C VAL A 223 4.44 5.50 9.51
N ALA A 224 4.33 6.82 9.69
CA ALA A 224 5.38 7.68 10.20
C ALA A 224 4.85 8.48 11.41
N GLY A 225 5.62 8.56 12.49
CA GLY A 225 5.18 9.22 13.72
C GLY A 225 6.11 8.97 14.91
N GLU A 226 5.57 9.13 16.11
CA GLU A 226 6.27 8.88 17.37
C GLU A 226 6.85 7.46 17.47
N LYS A 227 7.77 7.23 18.41
CA LYS A 227 8.40 5.92 18.59
C LYS A 227 7.38 4.88 19.05
N ASN A 228 7.24 3.78 18.29
CA ASN A 228 6.31 2.67 18.53
C ASN A 228 4.82 3.05 18.54
N PRO A 229 4.29 3.72 17.50
CA PRO A 229 2.87 4.02 17.44
C PRO A 229 2.07 2.74 17.13
N PRO A 230 0.76 2.69 17.47
CA PRO A 230 -0.10 1.62 16.97
C PRO A 230 -0.18 1.70 15.44
N ALA A 231 -0.25 0.54 14.76
CA ALA A 231 -0.28 0.52 13.30
C ALA A 231 -1.55 1.16 12.71
N ALA A 232 -2.67 1.07 13.43
CA ALA A 232 -3.93 1.69 13.10
C ALA A 232 -4.70 2.11 14.35
N LYS A 233 -5.72 2.94 14.17
CA LYS A 233 -6.58 3.45 15.24
C LYS A 233 -8.00 3.67 14.74
N LEU A 234 -8.99 3.31 15.54
CA LEU A 234 -10.39 3.72 15.36
C LEU A 234 -10.69 4.88 16.31
N THR A 235 -11.20 5.98 15.77
CA THR A 235 -11.78 7.07 16.56
C THR A 235 -13.23 7.30 16.12
N ILE A 236 -14.15 7.42 17.09
CA ILE A 236 -15.55 7.75 16.83
C ILE A 236 -15.85 9.09 17.49
N TYR A 237 -16.40 10.00 16.69
CA TYR A 237 -16.83 11.33 17.11
C TYR A 237 -18.36 11.41 17.07
N GLN A 238 -18.94 12.14 18.01
CA GLN A 238 -20.33 12.60 17.98
C GLN A 238 -20.32 14.14 17.92
N GLY A 239 -20.62 14.70 16.76
CA GLY A 239 -20.20 16.08 16.45
C GLY A 239 -18.68 16.22 16.56
N ASP A 240 -18.20 17.18 17.34
CA ASP A 240 -16.77 17.42 17.55
C ASP A 240 -16.18 16.64 18.75
N LYS A 241 -17.02 15.90 19.49
CA LYS A 241 -16.60 15.19 20.71
C LYS A 241 -16.17 13.76 20.38
N VAL A 242 -14.95 13.40 20.74
CA VAL A 242 -14.51 11.99 20.76
C VAL A 242 -15.31 11.21 21.81
N ILE A 243 -16.01 10.17 21.38
CA ILE A 243 -16.76 9.27 22.27
C ILE A 243 -16.11 7.89 22.38
N LEU A 244 -15.25 7.52 21.43
CA LEU A 244 -14.46 6.31 21.47
C LEU A 244 -13.12 6.54 20.78
N SER A 245 -12.05 5.99 21.35
CA SER A 245 -10.74 5.94 20.73
C SER A 245 -10.06 4.62 21.10
N GLN A 246 -9.71 3.79 20.12
CA GLN A 246 -9.10 2.48 20.33
C GLN A 246 -7.98 2.24 19.33
N ASN A 247 -6.86 1.69 19.83
CA ASN A 247 -5.83 1.16 18.95
C ASN A 247 -6.40 -0.03 18.17
N ALA A 248 -5.93 -0.19 16.94
CA ALA A 248 -6.34 -1.28 16.07
C ALA A 248 -5.11 -2.04 15.54
N LYS A 249 -5.22 -3.36 15.52
CA LYS A 249 -4.30 -4.23 14.78
C LYS A 249 -4.77 -4.33 13.35
N ILE A 250 -3.83 -4.34 12.42
CA ILE A 250 -4.12 -4.61 11.02
C ILE A 250 -3.97 -6.12 10.81
N ILE A 251 -5.10 -6.82 10.67
CA ILE A 251 -5.12 -8.27 10.47
C ILE A 251 -4.78 -8.62 9.02
N ALA A 252 -5.25 -7.80 8.08
CA ALA A 252 -4.95 -7.92 6.66
C ALA A 252 -5.04 -6.54 5.97
N LYS A 253 -4.10 -6.20 5.09
CA LYS A 253 -4.12 -5.00 4.22
C LYS A 253 -3.15 -5.15 3.05
#